data_AF-A0A838PAH4-F1
#
_entry.id   AF-A0A838PAH4-F1
#
_cell.length_a   1.000
_cell.length_b   1.000
_cell.length_c   1.000
_cell.angle_alpha   90.00
_cell.angle_beta   90.00
_cell.angle_gamma   90.00
#
_symmetry.space_group_name_H-M   'P 1'
#
loop_
_entity.id
_entity.type
_entity.pdbx_description
1 polymer ?
#
loop_
_entity_poly.entity_id
_entity_poly.type
_entity_poly.pdbx_seq_one_letter_code
_entity_poly.pdbx_strand_id
1 'polypeptide(L)'
;MRITLLRSLLVATALFIGLSATTIAQEPNRCSLAPWECRELRSDRREIRSDVREIRGDKREIRQDSRELRSDVREYRNDRREGASQQELHADRREIKAERRELRYDYRELRRDRRDLRGDTRDFRRDRRYARRG
;
A
#
# COMPACT_ATOMS: atom_id res chain seq x y z
N MET A 1 -34.30 -72.46 -26.80
CA MET A 1 -35.57 -72.28 -26.09
C MET A 1 -35.28 -71.83 -24.66
N ARG A 2 -36.03 -70.83 -24.19
CA ARG A 2 -36.19 -70.39 -22.77
C ARG A 2 -35.15 -69.41 -22.21
N ILE A 3 -35.39 -68.15 -22.58
CA ILE A 3 -35.30 -66.98 -21.68
C ILE A 3 -35.94 -67.34 -20.33
N THR A 4 -35.26 -67.05 -19.22
CA THR A 4 -35.80 -66.63 -17.90
C THR A 4 -34.64 -66.67 -16.89
N LEU A 5 -34.47 -65.84 -15.87
CA LEU A 5 -35.04 -64.60 -15.36
C LEU A 5 -34.12 -64.24 -14.16
N LEU A 6 -34.18 -62.99 -13.67
CA LEU A 6 -33.77 -62.59 -12.31
C LEU A 6 -32.27 -62.31 -12.06
N ARG A 7 -31.82 -61.21 -12.68
CA ARG A 7 -30.91 -60.26 -12.00
C ARG A 7 -31.65 -59.68 -10.79
N SER A 8 -31.56 -60.33 -9.64
CA SER A 8 -32.07 -59.79 -8.38
C SER A 8 -31.36 -60.48 -7.21
N LEU A 9 -30.18 -59.99 -6.84
CA LEU A 9 -29.72 -60.13 -5.47
C LEU A 9 -29.67 -58.73 -4.86
N LEU A 10 -30.69 -58.48 -4.04
CA LEU A 10 -30.87 -57.36 -3.15
C LEU A 10 -29.62 -57.17 -2.27
N VAL A 11 -28.85 -56.11 -2.48
CA VAL A 11 -28.00 -55.55 -1.41
C VAL A 11 -28.87 -54.55 -0.67
N ALA A 12 -29.63 -55.07 0.30
CA ALA A 12 -30.38 -54.28 1.25
C ALA A 12 -29.41 -53.67 2.29
N THR A 13 -29.60 -52.37 2.44
CA THR A 13 -29.06 -51.41 3.39
C THR A 13 -28.99 -51.85 4.86
N ALA A 14 -27.88 -51.53 5.53
CA ALA A 14 -27.78 -50.86 6.85
C ALA A 14 -26.27 -50.89 7.23
N LEU A 15 -25.61 -49.90 7.84
CA LEU A 15 -26.06 -48.97 8.86
C LEU A 15 -24.96 -47.89 9.00
N PHE A 16 -25.40 -46.64 9.16
CA PHE A 16 -24.63 -45.45 9.52
C PHE A 16 -23.40 -45.70 10.42
N ILE A 17 -22.21 -45.25 10.01
CA ILE A 17 -21.20 -44.70 10.94
C ILE A 17 -20.53 -43.49 10.28
N GLY A 18 -20.83 -42.30 10.80
CA GLY A 18 -19.81 -41.26 10.94
C GLY A 18 -19.71 -40.18 9.86
N LEU A 19 -20.82 -39.72 9.27
CA LEU A 19 -20.83 -38.40 8.63
C LEU A 19 -20.84 -37.32 9.72
N SER A 20 -19.67 -37.03 10.32
CA SER A 20 -19.50 -35.87 11.20
C SER A 20 -18.03 -35.45 11.28
N ALA A 21 -17.39 -35.26 10.14
CA ALA A 21 -16.32 -34.26 10.10
C ALA A 21 -17.01 -32.90 10.12
N THR A 22 -17.40 -32.44 11.32
CA THR A 22 -17.60 -31.01 11.54
C THR A 22 -16.26 -30.37 11.25
N THR A 23 -16.08 -29.90 10.02
CA THR A 23 -15.06 -28.91 9.73
C THR A 23 -15.41 -27.74 10.63
N ILE A 24 -14.69 -27.63 11.75
CA ILE A 24 -14.60 -26.37 12.48
C ILE A 24 -13.93 -25.45 11.49
N ALA A 25 -14.73 -24.78 10.67
CA ALA A 25 -14.29 -23.63 9.91
C ALA A 25 -13.69 -22.69 10.95
N GLN A 26 -12.36 -22.56 10.95
CA GLN A 26 -11.68 -21.57 11.77
C GLN A 26 -12.30 -20.21 11.41
N GLU A 27 -13.13 -19.69 12.29
CA GLU A 27 -13.74 -18.39 12.10
C GLU A 27 -12.63 -17.34 12.15
N PRO A 28 -12.31 -16.65 11.04
CA PRO A 28 -11.20 -15.73 11.04
C PRO A 28 -11.64 -14.49 11.79
N ASN A 29 -11.22 -14.38 13.05
CA ASN A 29 -11.28 -13.15 13.87
C ASN A 29 -12.58 -12.37 13.71
N ARG A 30 -13.67 -12.84 14.34
CA ARG A 30 -14.86 -12.01 14.51
C ARG A 30 -14.44 -10.75 15.27
N CYS A 31 -14.42 -9.63 14.56
CA CYS A 31 -14.36 -8.31 15.16
C CYS A 31 -15.65 -8.19 16.00
N SER A 32 -15.51 -7.97 17.30
CA SER A 32 -16.64 -7.96 18.26
C SER A 32 -17.53 -6.72 18.13
N LEU A 33 -17.14 -5.78 17.27
CA LEU A 33 -17.88 -4.59 16.91
C LEU A 33 -18.98 -4.85 15.86
N ALA A 34 -19.83 -3.86 15.63
CA ALA A 34 -20.85 -3.93 14.60
C ALA A 34 -20.21 -4.07 13.19
N PRO A 35 -20.91 -4.70 12.22
CA PRO A 35 -20.35 -4.94 10.89
C PRO A 35 -19.80 -3.72 10.17
N TRP A 36 -20.38 -2.53 10.41
CA TRP A 36 -19.94 -1.27 9.83
C TRP A 36 -18.61 -0.78 10.44
N GLU A 37 -18.41 -0.89 11.76
CA GLU A 37 -17.15 -0.54 12.43
C GLU A 37 -15.99 -1.44 11.97
N CYS A 38 -16.27 -2.73 11.79
CA CYS A 38 -15.29 -3.66 11.26
C CYS A 38 -14.95 -3.38 9.78
N ARG A 39 -15.87 -2.77 9.03
CA ARG A 39 -15.63 -2.31 7.66
C ARG A 39 -14.76 -1.06 7.66
N GLU A 40 -15.00 -0.11 8.55
CA GLU A 40 -14.18 1.11 8.70
C GLU A 40 -12.75 0.77 9.08
N LEU A 41 -12.51 -0.05 10.12
CA LEU A 41 -11.15 -0.51 10.47
C LEU A 41 -10.41 -1.18 9.30
N ARG A 42 -11.14 -1.86 8.41
CA ARG A 42 -10.55 -2.43 7.19
C ARG A 42 -10.24 -1.37 6.14
N SER A 43 -11.05 -0.31 6.05
CA SER A 43 -10.82 0.86 5.19
C SER A 43 -9.60 1.65 5.65
N ASP A 44 -9.53 2.04 6.92
CA ASP A 44 -8.41 2.80 7.48
C ASP A 44 -7.07 2.06 7.24
N ARG A 45 -7.09 0.73 7.41
CA ARG A 45 -5.90 -0.09 7.14
C ARG A 45 -5.50 -0.07 5.67
N ARG A 46 -6.45 0.03 4.74
CA ARG A 46 -6.17 0.15 3.29
C ARG A 46 -5.66 1.55 2.96
N GLU A 47 -6.24 2.58 3.55
CA GLU A 47 -5.83 3.99 3.38
C GLU A 47 -4.39 4.19 3.86
N ILE A 48 -4.06 3.81 5.10
CA ILE A 48 -2.69 3.81 5.64
C ILE A 48 -1.70 3.10 4.72
N ARG A 49 -2.13 2.02 4.05
CA ARG A 49 -1.28 1.29 3.09
C ARG A 49 -1.14 2.02 1.76
N SER A 50 -2.13 2.79 1.34
CA SER A 50 -2.03 3.69 0.19
C SER A 50 -1.04 4.79 0.47
N ASP A 51 -1.20 5.51 1.60
CA ASP A 51 -0.33 6.63 1.96
C ASP A 51 1.13 6.18 2.09
N VAL A 52 1.38 4.98 2.66
CA VAL A 52 2.73 4.40 2.72
C VAL A 52 3.32 4.14 1.33
N ARG A 53 2.50 3.77 0.34
CA ARG A 53 2.94 3.58 -1.05
C ARG A 53 3.20 4.92 -1.73
N GLU A 54 2.32 5.90 -1.55
CA GLU A 54 2.45 7.26 -2.07
C GLU A 54 3.72 7.92 -1.53
N ILE A 55 3.92 7.95 -0.21
CA ILE A 55 5.14 8.42 0.46
C ILE A 55 6.42 7.71 -0.04
N ARG A 56 6.31 6.47 -0.53
CA ARG A 56 7.45 5.77 -1.16
C ARG A 56 7.68 6.23 -2.60
N GLY A 57 6.61 6.55 -3.33
CA GLY A 57 6.64 7.20 -4.63
C GLY A 57 7.34 8.56 -4.55
N ASP A 58 6.85 9.46 -3.70
CA ASP A 58 7.40 10.82 -3.57
C ASP A 58 8.89 10.80 -3.20
N LYS A 59 9.31 9.85 -2.34
CA LYS A 59 10.74 9.68 -2.01
C LYS A 59 11.58 9.28 -3.21
N ARG A 60 11.04 8.51 -4.15
CA ARG A 60 11.75 8.11 -5.37
C ARG A 60 11.86 9.29 -6.32
N GLU A 61 10.77 10.04 -6.50
CA GLU A 61 10.70 11.25 -7.32
C GLU A 61 11.69 12.30 -6.80
N ILE A 62 11.59 12.70 -5.53
CA ILE A 62 12.53 13.63 -4.89
C ILE A 62 14.00 13.17 -5.04
N ARG A 63 14.26 11.86 -5.01
CA ARG A 63 15.61 11.32 -5.19
C ARG A 63 16.08 11.45 -6.65
N GLN A 64 15.18 11.27 -7.61
CA GLN A 64 15.45 11.49 -9.02
C GLN A 64 15.71 12.97 -9.28
N ASP A 65 14.84 13.87 -8.84
CA ASP A 65 15.00 15.31 -9.04
C ASP A 65 16.29 15.82 -8.36
N SER A 66 16.64 15.28 -7.19
CA SER A 66 17.90 15.58 -6.53
C SER A 66 19.14 15.12 -7.32
N ARG A 67 19.01 14.09 -8.17
CA ARG A 67 20.09 13.63 -9.06
C ARG A 67 20.19 14.50 -10.30
N GLU A 68 19.05 14.86 -10.88
CA GLU A 68 18.94 15.76 -12.04
C GLU A 68 19.56 17.12 -11.69
N LEU A 69 19.12 17.77 -10.61
CA LEU A 69 19.72 19.01 -10.09
C LEU A 69 21.23 18.89 -9.86
N ARG A 70 21.73 17.71 -9.46
CA ARG A 70 23.17 17.49 -9.28
C ARG A 70 23.92 17.40 -10.62
N SER A 71 23.27 16.88 -11.65
CA SER A 71 23.74 16.90 -13.03
C SER A 71 23.80 18.34 -13.55
N ASP A 72 22.73 19.11 -13.37
CA ASP A 72 22.66 20.49 -13.89
C ASP A 72 23.70 21.39 -13.21
N VAL A 73 23.91 21.20 -11.90
CA VAL A 73 25.01 21.87 -11.18
C VAL A 73 26.39 21.47 -11.70
N ARG A 74 26.56 20.26 -12.24
CA ARG A 74 27.83 19.81 -12.85
C ARG A 74 28.00 20.43 -14.23
N GLU A 75 26.96 20.42 -15.05
CA GLU A 75 26.92 21.03 -16.38
C GLU A 75 27.25 22.53 -16.29
N TYR A 76 26.54 23.27 -15.44
CA TYR A 76 26.85 24.68 -15.12
C TYR A 76 28.33 24.93 -14.78
N ARG A 77 28.98 24.00 -14.06
CA ARG A 77 30.41 24.14 -13.70
C ARG A 77 31.32 23.87 -14.88
N ASN A 78 30.94 22.97 -15.79
CA ASN A 78 31.66 22.68 -17.02
C ASN A 78 31.52 23.84 -18.00
N ASP A 79 30.30 24.33 -18.24
CA ASP A 79 30.04 25.47 -19.14
C ASP A 79 30.82 26.70 -18.71
N ARG A 80 30.87 26.95 -17.40
CA ARG A 80 31.69 28.03 -16.84
C ARG A 80 33.19 27.83 -17.05
N ARG A 81 33.69 26.60 -17.10
CA ARG A 81 35.11 26.30 -17.41
C ARG A 81 35.39 26.42 -18.90
N GLU A 82 34.43 26.08 -19.73
CA GLU A 82 34.53 26.10 -21.20
C GLU A 82 34.31 27.52 -21.78
N GLY A 83 33.91 28.47 -20.94
CA GLY A 83 33.82 29.88 -21.31
C GLY A 83 32.45 30.28 -21.85
N ALA A 84 31.38 29.59 -21.43
CA ALA A 84 30.01 29.98 -21.73
C ALA A 84 29.73 31.44 -21.37
N SER A 85 28.78 32.03 -22.08
CA SER A 85 28.45 33.45 -21.94
C SER A 85 27.86 33.73 -20.54
N GLN A 86 27.97 34.99 -20.09
CA GLN A 86 27.35 35.40 -18.84
C GLN A 86 25.81 35.25 -18.86
N GLN A 87 25.20 35.32 -20.05
CA GLN A 87 23.77 35.18 -20.22
C GLN A 87 23.32 33.73 -19.98
N GLU A 88 24.02 32.76 -20.58
CA GLU A 88 23.78 31.32 -20.37
C GLU A 88 23.97 30.95 -18.90
N LEU A 89 25.13 31.30 -18.32
CA LEU A 89 25.41 31.02 -16.91
C LEU A 89 24.42 31.69 -15.94
N HIS A 90 23.77 32.78 -16.34
CA HIS A 90 22.71 33.41 -15.56
C HIS A 90 21.39 32.64 -15.66
N ALA A 91 21.06 32.11 -16.85
CA ALA A 91 19.89 31.28 -17.08
C ALA A 91 19.98 29.98 -16.26
N ASP A 92 21.07 29.20 -16.39
CA ASP A 92 21.25 27.94 -15.65
C ASP A 92 21.16 28.17 -14.14
N ARG A 93 21.75 29.27 -13.65
CA ARG A 93 21.70 29.61 -12.23
C ARG A 93 20.27 29.89 -11.77
N ARG A 94 19.42 30.47 -12.61
CA ARG A 94 18.00 30.68 -12.29
C ARG A 94 17.24 29.36 -12.24
N GLU A 95 17.48 28.48 -13.19
CA GLU A 95 16.85 27.15 -13.29
C GLU A 95 17.22 26.28 -12.09
N ILE A 96 18.52 26.11 -11.81
CA ILE A 96 19.04 25.42 -10.62
C ILE A 96 18.45 25.98 -9.32
N LYS A 97 18.21 27.30 -9.27
CA LYS A 97 17.60 27.94 -8.09
C LYS A 97 16.11 27.63 -7.97
N ALA A 98 15.38 27.56 -9.10
CA ALA A 98 13.98 27.20 -9.15
C ALA A 98 13.77 25.74 -8.73
N GLU A 99 14.52 24.80 -9.32
CA GLU A 99 14.48 23.38 -8.95
C GLU A 99 14.83 23.14 -7.47
N ARG A 100 15.83 23.86 -6.94
CA ARG A 100 16.13 23.82 -5.50
C ARG A 100 14.97 24.27 -4.63
N ARG A 101 14.11 25.17 -5.13
CA ARG A 101 12.93 25.63 -4.40
C ARG A 101 11.81 24.60 -4.48
N GLU A 102 11.62 23.98 -5.63
CA GLU A 102 10.66 22.88 -5.85
C GLU A 102 11.00 21.69 -4.97
N LEU A 103 12.24 21.19 -5.01
CA LEU A 103 12.70 20.13 -4.09
C LEU A 103 12.44 20.45 -2.61
N ARG A 104 12.64 21.71 -2.19
CA ARG A 104 12.33 22.13 -0.81
C ARG A 104 10.84 22.07 -0.49
N TYR A 105 9.99 22.34 -1.47
CA TYR A 105 8.55 22.21 -1.36
C TYR A 105 8.16 20.73 -1.23
N ASP A 106 8.69 19.86 -2.08
CA ASP A 106 8.40 18.41 -2.06
C ASP A 106 8.83 17.78 -0.73
N TYR A 107 10.02 18.14 -0.22
CA TYR A 107 10.44 17.69 1.12
C TYR A 107 9.51 18.17 2.24
N ARG A 108 8.85 19.32 2.07
CA ARG A 108 7.89 19.86 3.05
C ARG A 108 6.56 19.11 2.97
N GLU A 109 6.08 18.81 1.77
CA GLU A 109 4.88 17.98 1.55
C GLU A 109 5.10 16.57 2.10
N LEU A 110 6.19 15.91 1.72
CA LEU A 110 6.56 14.59 2.26
C LEU A 110 6.67 14.57 3.79
N ARG A 111 7.00 15.70 4.42
CA ARG A 111 7.02 15.82 5.89
C ARG A 111 5.60 15.92 6.48
N ARG A 112 4.67 16.58 5.79
CA ARG A 112 3.25 16.64 6.15
C ARG A 112 2.61 15.27 5.99
N ASP A 113 2.78 14.58 4.86
CA ASP A 113 2.19 13.26 4.63
C ASP A 113 2.67 12.24 5.67
N ARG A 114 3.96 12.30 6.04
CA ARG A 114 4.49 11.47 7.13
C ARG A 114 3.92 11.81 8.51
N ARG A 115 3.52 13.05 8.75
CA ARG A 115 2.85 13.47 9.99
C ARG A 115 1.43 12.94 10.01
N ASP A 116 0.73 13.07 8.89
CA ASP A 116 -0.67 12.68 8.75
C ASP A 116 -0.80 11.16 8.87
N LEU A 117 0.03 10.40 8.14
CA LEU A 117 0.15 8.94 8.29
C LEU A 117 0.44 8.49 9.74
N ARG A 118 1.22 9.27 10.50
CA ARG A 118 1.47 8.96 11.92
C ARG A 118 0.23 9.20 12.78
N GLY A 119 -0.58 10.20 12.45
CA GLY A 119 -1.90 10.45 13.01
C GLY A 119 -2.83 9.27 12.72
N ASP A 120 -3.02 8.94 11.45
CA ASP A 120 -3.94 7.87 11.01
C ASP A 120 -3.53 6.52 11.62
N THR A 121 -2.23 6.23 11.65
CA THR A 121 -1.72 5.01 12.31
C THR A 121 -1.99 4.99 13.82
N ARG A 122 -1.96 6.15 14.50
CA ARG A 122 -2.28 6.25 15.93
C ARG A 122 -3.77 6.01 16.15
N ASP A 123 -4.60 6.60 15.31
CA ASP A 123 -6.06 6.52 15.39
C ASP A 123 -6.53 5.09 15.12
N PHE A 124 -6.08 4.49 14.01
CA PHE A 124 -6.31 3.08 13.69
C PHE A 124 -5.90 2.13 14.83
N ARG A 125 -4.78 2.39 15.51
CA ARG A 125 -4.34 1.57 16.66
C ARG A 125 -5.25 1.70 17.87
N ARG A 126 -5.76 2.90 18.11
CA ARG A 126 -6.70 3.18 19.20
C ARG A 126 -8.03 2.50 18.90
N ASP A 127 -8.56 2.65 17.69
CA ASP A 127 -9.86 2.13 17.31
C ASP A 127 -9.84 0.59 17.28
N ARG A 128 -8.74 0.00 16.79
CA ARG A 128 -8.48 -1.43 16.91
C ARG A 128 -8.37 -1.92 18.36
N ARG A 129 -7.92 -1.09 19.31
CA ARG A 129 -7.87 -1.45 20.74
C ARG A 129 -9.27 -1.42 21.34
N TYR A 130 -10.09 -0.43 21.01
CA TYR A 130 -11.50 -0.39 21.41
C TYR A 130 -12.25 -1.61 20.89
N ALA A 131 -12.05 -1.94 19.62
CA ALA A 131 -12.63 -3.12 18.96
C ALA A 131 -12.28 -4.48 19.58
N ARG A 132 -11.26 -4.55 20.44
CA ARG A 132 -10.83 -5.76 21.15
C ARG A 132 -11.33 -5.83 22.58
N ARG A 133 -11.80 -4.70 23.11
CA ARG A 133 -12.22 -4.56 24.52
C ARG A 133 -13.74 -4.53 24.67
N GLY A 134 -14.46 -4.09 23.63
CA GLY A 134 -15.90 -4.34 23.45
C GLY A 134 -16.11 -5.71 22.83
#